data_AF-A0A165H544-F1
#
_entry.id   AF-A0A165H544-F1
#
_cell.length_a   1.000
_cell.length_b   1.000
_cell.length_c   1.000
_cell.angle_alpha   90.00
_cell.angle_beta   90.00
_cell.angle_gamma   90.00
#
_symmetry.space_group_name_H-M   'P 1'
#
loop_
_entity.id
_entity.type
_entity.pdbx_description
1 polymer ?
#
loop_
_entity_poly.entity_id
_entity_poly.type
_entity_poly.pdbx_seq_one_letter_code
_entity_poly.pdbx_strand_id
1 'polypeptide(L)'
;YSSVVFAMASIGNGGAMEFYTMTYVDDRAYPGGPGVYVVAQAGALPSTVSQTAYILGCWLQDGLLLYRVWVIFDRSWVATIGPAIIYLGLLGESFTLILLITTFKKTIYAELTRQMVIAHFSISIAFGIIVTGAIVSRLLVMRRRLGQSTSSAHSQTYLSVSALLVESAALYAVFGVLFLISLAVQSPVQNLILPAFGQILGIAPLLIILRVALGRAFNARLSQHGSGSARTSSSIR
;
A
#
# COMPACT_ATOMS: atom_id res chain seq x y z
N TYR A 1 13.22 -1.51 1.25
CA TYR A 1 11.80 -1.90 1.18
C TYR A 1 10.97 -0.86 0.42
N SER A 2 10.77 0.36 0.94
CA SER A 2 9.86 1.35 0.30
C SER A 2 10.29 1.70 -1.12
N SER A 3 11.59 1.80 -1.38
CA SER A 3 12.14 1.99 -2.73
C SER A 3 11.83 0.84 -3.69
N VAL A 4 11.73 -0.39 -3.17
CA VAL A 4 11.39 -1.58 -3.98
C VAL A 4 9.92 -1.55 -4.36
N VAL A 5 9.02 -1.28 -3.41
CA VAL A 5 7.58 -1.13 -3.70
C VAL A 5 7.34 0.01 -4.69
N PHE A 6 8.01 1.14 -4.49
CA PHE A 6 7.93 2.28 -5.40
C PHE A 6 8.48 1.96 -6.80
N ALA A 7 9.59 1.22 -6.90
CA ALA A 7 10.12 0.75 -8.18
C ALA A 7 9.13 -0.19 -8.88
N MET A 8 8.51 -1.12 -8.15
CA MET A 8 7.49 -2.02 -8.71
C MET A 8 6.28 -1.25 -9.22
N ALA A 9 5.78 -0.27 -8.47
CA ALA A 9 4.69 0.60 -8.92
C ALA A 9 5.08 1.40 -10.18
N SER A 10 6.33 1.85 -10.26
CA SER A 10 6.84 2.59 -11.42
C SER A 10 6.96 1.72 -12.66
N ILE A 11 7.44 0.47 -12.52
CA ILE A 11 7.45 -0.53 -13.60
C ILE A 11 6.01 -0.83 -14.05
N GLY A 12 5.10 -1.00 -13.09
CA GLY A 12 3.67 -1.19 -13.34
C GLY A 12 3.08 -0.07 -14.21
N ASN A 13 3.33 1.17 -13.83
CA ASN A 13 2.87 2.34 -14.57
C ASN A 13 3.55 2.45 -15.94
N GLY A 14 4.83 2.13 -16.05
CA GLY A 14 5.57 2.13 -17.32
C GLY A 14 4.92 1.20 -18.35
N GLY A 15 4.65 -0.05 -17.96
CA GLY A 15 3.96 -1.01 -18.83
C GLY A 15 2.53 -0.58 -19.17
N ALA A 16 1.81 0.04 -18.24
CA ALA A 16 0.47 0.57 -18.51
C ALA A 16 0.50 1.71 -19.52
N MET A 17 1.43 2.66 -19.37
CA MET A 17 1.59 3.79 -20.30
C MET A 17 1.93 3.32 -21.72
N GLU A 18 2.85 2.36 -21.84
CA GLU A 18 3.19 1.75 -23.13
C GLU A 18 1.96 1.05 -23.74
N PHE A 19 1.22 0.26 -22.95
CA PHE A 19 0.00 -0.40 -23.41
C PHE A 19 -1.08 0.59 -23.87
N TYR A 20 -1.24 1.71 -23.16
CA TYR A 20 -2.19 2.76 -23.56
C TYR A 20 -1.72 3.53 -24.80
N THR A 21 -0.42 3.66 -25.02
CA THR A 21 0.11 4.24 -26.26
C THR A 21 -0.23 3.34 -27.44
N MET A 22 0.00 2.03 -27.33
CA MET A 22 -0.42 1.06 -28.36
C MET A 22 -1.93 1.14 -28.62
N THR A 23 -2.72 1.21 -27.56
CA THR A 23 -4.20 1.24 -27.64
C THR A 23 -4.76 2.51 -28.29
N TYR A 24 -4.27 3.69 -27.89
CA TYR A 24 -4.90 4.98 -28.23
C TYR A 24 -4.14 5.79 -29.29
N VAL A 25 -2.87 5.49 -29.53
CA VAL A 25 -2.01 6.16 -30.51
C VAL A 25 -1.80 5.27 -31.72
N ASP A 26 -1.20 4.10 -31.52
CA ASP A 26 -0.76 3.24 -32.64
C ASP A 26 -1.94 2.51 -33.29
N ASP A 27 -2.78 1.86 -32.50
CA ASP A 27 -3.92 1.05 -32.94
C ASP A 27 -5.27 1.75 -32.71
N ARG A 28 -5.30 3.09 -32.75
CA ARG A 28 -6.54 3.87 -32.49
C ARG A 28 -7.74 3.44 -33.35
N ALA A 29 -7.48 3.02 -34.58
CA ALA A 29 -8.49 2.59 -35.56
C ALA A 29 -8.79 1.08 -35.50
N TYR A 30 -8.44 0.40 -34.41
CA TYR A 30 -8.72 -1.02 -34.22
C TYR A 30 -10.21 -1.34 -34.47
N PRO A 31 -10.56 -2.45 -35.15
CA PRO A 31 -11.95 -2.82 -35.37
C PRO A 31 -12.73 -2.95 -34.05
N GLY A 32 -13.79 -2.16 -33.88
CA GLY A 32 -14.56 -2.08 -32.63
C GLY A 32 -14.03 -1.05 -31.62
N GLY A 33 -12.93 -0.36 -31.93
CA GLY A 33 -12.37 0.76 -31.19
C GLY A 33 -11.39 0.36 -30.07
N PRO A 34 -10.79 1.36 -29.39
CA PRO A 34 -9.74 1.15 -28.40
C PRO A 34 -10.17 0.28 -27.20
N GLY A 35 -11.44 0.35 -26.80
CA GLY A 35 -11.97 -0.49 -25.71
C GLY A 35 -11.91 -1.99 -26.02
N VAL A 36 -12.15 -2.36 -27.29
CA VAL A 36 -12.05 -3.76 -27.74
C VAL A 36 -10.59 -4.20 -27.80
N TYR A 37 -9.68 -3.31 -28.22
CA TYR A 37 -8.24 -3.57 -28.20
C TYR A 37 -7.76 -3.91 -26.78
N VAL A 38 -8.14 -3.12 -25.76
CA VAL A 38 -7.74 -3.38 -24.37
C VAL A 38 -8.11 -4.79 -23.91
N VAL A 39 -9.30 -5.27 -24.29
CA VAL A 39 -9.78 -6.61 -23.91
C VAL A 39 -9.09 -7.69 -24.73
N ALA A 40 -8.97 -7.50 -26.04
CA ALA A 40 -8.38 -8.48 -26.94
C ALA A 40 -6.87 -8.66 -26.68
N GLN A 41 -6.17 -7.57 -26.37
CA GLN A 41 -4.72 -7.50 -26.19
C GLN A 41 -4.31 -7.44 -24.72
N ALA A 42 -5.22 -7.78 -23.80
CA ALA A 42 -4.95 -7.82 -22.35
C ALA A 42 -3.74 -8.70 -21.96
N GLY A 43 -3.43 -9.72 -22.76
CA GLY A 43 -2.27 -10.62 -22.59
C GLY A 43 -0.98 -10.18 -23.32
N ALA A 44 -0.95 -8.97 -23.88
CA ALA A 44 0.25 -8.38 -24.47
C ALA A 44 1.29 -8.10 -23.38
N LEU A 45 2.58 -8.18 -23.74
CA LEU A 45 3.68 -8.04 -22.78
C LEU A 45 3.59 -6.78 -21.92
N PRO A 46 3.31 -5.57 -22.45
CA PRO A 46 3.23 -4.36 -21.62
C PRO A 46 2.13 -4.44 -20.54
N SER A 47 0.95 -4.96 -20.90
CA SER A 47 -0.16 -5.18 -19.98
C SER A 47 0.16 -6.25 -18.92
N THR A 48 0.71 -7.39 -19.35
CA THR A 48 1.08 -8.49 -18.44
C THR A 48 2.17 -8.06 -17.44
N VAL A 49 3.20 -7.33 -17.90
CA VAL A 49 4.25 -6.77 -17.04
C VAL A 49 3.65 -5.78 -16.06
N SER A 50 2.77 -4.90 -16.53
CA SER A 50 2.09 -3.91 -15.68
C SER A 50 1.32 -4.57 -14.54
N GLN A 51 0.43 -5.51 -14.85
CA GLN A 51 -0.40 -6.20 -13.88
C GLN A 51 0.43 -7.05 -12.90
N THR A 52 1.44 -7.76 -13.41
CA THR A 52 2.35 -8.56 -12.58
C THR A 52 3.11 -7.67 -11.59
N ALA A 53 3.58 -6.51 -12.04
CA ALA A 53 4.31 -5.58 -11.18
C ALA A 53 3.42 -5.02 -10.04
N TYR A 54 2.15 -4.71 -10.31
CA TYR A 54 1.21 -4.30 -9.26
C TYR A 54 0.94 -5.41 -8.24
N ILE A 55 0.73 -6.65 -8.70
CA ILE A 55 0.50 -7.81 -7.81
C ILE A 55 1.69 -8.02 -6.88
N LEU A 56 2.91 -8.01 -7.43
CA LEU A 56 4.14 -8.14 -6.64
C LEU A 56 4.32 -6.95 -5.67
N GLY A 57 3.93 -5.75 -6.07
CA GLY A 57 3.88 -4.58 -5.19
C GLY A 57 2.96 -4.80 -3.99
N CYS A 58 1.78 -5.39 -4.21
CA CYS A 58 0.84 -5.73 -3.15
C CYS A 58 1.40 -6.79 -2.19
N TRP A 59 2.13 -7.81 -2.68
CA TRP A 59 2.77 -8.81 -1.82
C TRP A 59 3.75 -8.17 -0.86
N LEU A 60 4.60 -7.30 -1.40
CA LEU A 60 5.55 -6.59 -0.59
C LEU A 60 4.80 -5.75 0.45
N GLN A 61 3.74 -5.04 0.07
CA GLN A 61 2.91 -4.24 0.98
C GLN A 61 2.33 -5.07 2.13
N ASP A 62 1.66 -6.16 1.81
CA ASP A 62 1.00 -7.02 2.81
C ASP A 62 2.04 -7.71 3.71
N GLY A 63 3.19 -8.10 3.14
CA GLY A 63 4.33 -8.63 3.90
C GLY A 63 4.91 -7.62 4.90
N LEU A 64 4.97 -6.34 4.55
CA LEU A 64 5.39 -5.28 5.48
C LEU A 64 4.39 -5.09 6.61
N LEU A 65 3.08 -5.13 6.32
CA LEU A 65 2.05 -5.06 7.36
C LEU A 65 2.20 -6.22 8.34
N LEU A 66 2.44 -7.44 7.85
CA LEU A 66 2.70 -8.61 8.68
C LEU A 66 3.96 -8.42 9.55
N TYR A 67 5.04 -7.91 8.97
CA TYR A 67 6.26 -7.59 9.72
C TYR A 67 6.01 -6.55 10.83
N ARG A 68 5.18 -5.53 10.56
CA ARG A 68 4.81 -4.52 11.56
C ARG A 68 4.04 -5.12 12.74
N VAL A 69 3.12 -6.05 12.48
CA VAL A 69 2.42 -6.79 13.55
C VAL A 69 3.43 -7.53 14.42
N TRP A 70 4.33 -8.29 13.80
CA TRP A 70 5.35 -9.06 14.52
C TRP A 70 6.21 -8.19 15.46
N VAL A 71 6.65 -7.02 14.98
CA VAL A 71 7.48 -6.11 15.78
C VAL A 71 6.69 -5.40 16.87
N ILE A 72 5.48 -4.89 16.59
CA ILE A 72 4.70 -4.07 17.53
C ILE A 72 4.06 -4.91 18.63
N PHE A 73 3.70 -6.16 18.32
CA PHE A 73 3.17 -7.11 19.29
C PHE A 73 4.27 -7.91 20.00
N ASP A 74 5.49 -7.36 20.10
CA ASP A 74 6.61 -7.92 20.85
C ASP A 74 6.90 -9.38 20.51
N ARG A 75 6.89 -9.71 19.21
CA ARG A 75 7.12 -11.08 18.68
C ARG A 75 6.15 -12.13 19.20
N SER A 76 4.93 -11.72 19.58
CA SER A 76 3.90 -12.67 19.99
C SER A 76 3.36 -13.46 18.79
N TRP A 77 3.50 -14.78 18.87
CA TRP A 77 2.99 -15.70 17.86
C TRP A 77 1.45 -15.66 17.76
N VAL A 78 0.77 -15.52 18.90
CA VAL A 78 -0.70 -15.49 18.97
C VAL A 78 -1.30 -14.37 18.11
N ALA A 79 -0.70 -13.17 18.13
CA ALA A 79 -1.19 -12.04 17.33
C ALA A 79 -0.80 -12.12 15.85
N THR A 80 0.22 -12.91 15.51
CA THR A 80 0.82 -12.92 14.17
C THR A 80 0.33 -14.09 13.31
N ILE A 81 -0.04 -15.22 13.92
CA ILE A 81 -0.49 -16.42 13.20
C ILE A 81 -1.73 -16.13 12.33
N GLY A 82 -2.74 -15.45 12.88
CA GLY A 82 -3.96 -15.13 12.12
C GLY A 82 -3.66 -14.31 10.85
N PRO A 83 -2.99 -13.15 10.96
CA PRO A 83 -2.54 -12.37 9.81
C PRO A 83 -1.62 -13.15 8.85
N ALA A 84 -0.74 -14.02 9.38
CA ALA A 84 0.16 -14.81 8.55
C ALA A 84 -0.59 -15.82 7.67
N ILE A 85 -1.65 -16.47 8.18
CA ILE A 85 -2.47 -17.39 7.39
C ILE A 85 -3.16 -16.66 6.24
N ILE A 86 -3.74 -15.49 6.50
CA ILE A 86 -4.38 -14.67 5.47
C ILE A 86 -3.36 -14.26 4.40
N TYR A 87 -2.16 -13.83 4.82
CA TYR A 87 -1.08 -13.45 3.92
C TYR A 87 -0.61 -14.63 3.04
N LEU A 88 -0.47 -15.84 3.60
CA LEU A 88 -0.14 -17.02 2.82
C LEU A 88 -1.24 -17.37 1.79
N GLY A 89 -2.51 -17.20 2.15
CA GLY A 89 -3.63 -17.32 1.22
C GLY A 89 -3.54 -16.32 0.06
N LEU A 90 -3.28 -15.05 0.37
CA LEU A 90 -3.07 -13.99 -0.63
C LEU A 90 -1.89 -14.30 -1.56
N LEU A 91 -0.79 -14.83 -1.04
CA LEU A 91 0.35 -15.26 -1.86
C LEU A 91 -0.06 -16.37 -2.82
N GLY A 92 -0.73 -17.42 -2.32
CA GLY A 92 -1.18 -18.55 -3.15
C GLY A 92 -2.16 -18.15 -4.26
N GLU A 93 -3.15 -17.32 -3.93
CA GLU A 93 -4.09 -16.74 -4.91
C GLU A 93 -3.34 -15.95 -5.98
N SER A 94 -2.38 -15.13 -5.56
CA SER A 94 -1.64 -14.28 -6.47
C SER A 94 -0.73 -15.03 -7.42
N PHE A 95 -0.10 -16.12 -6.98
CA PHE A 95 0.63 -17.02 -7.89
C PHE A 95 -0.30 -17.54 -8.99
N THR A 96 -1.52 -17.93 -8.61
CA THR A 96 -2.54 -18.41 -9.55
C THR A 96 -2.93 -17.30 -10.53
N LEU A 97 -3.13 -16.06 -10.05
CA LEU A 97 -3.41 -14.89 -10.90
C LEU A 97 -2.28 -14.60 -11.90
N ILE A 98 -1.02 -14.61 -11.45
CA ILE A 98 0.13 -14.37 -12.33
C ILE A 98 0.22 -15.46 -13.40
N LEU A 99 0.01 -16.73 -13.04
CA LEU A 99 -0.03 -17.83 -14.01
C LEU A 99 -1.15 -17.65 -15.03
N LEU A 100 -2.33 -17.23 -14.57
CA LEU A 100 -3.49 -16.98 -15.43
C LEU A 100 -3.21 -15.86 -16.45
N ILE A 101 -2.64 -14.74 -15.98
CA ILE A 101 -2.33 -13.56 -16.81
C ILE A 101 -1.18 -13.85 -17.80
N THR A 102 -0.18 -14.61 -17.40
CA THR A 102 1.03 -14.87 -18.22
C THR A 102 0.85 -16.02 -19.21
N THR A 103 0.17 -17.10 -18.81
CA THR A 103 0.13 -18.38 -19.55
C THR A 103 -1.17 -18.53 -20.33
N PHE A 104 -2.29 -18.16 -19.72
CA PHE A 104 -3.62 -18.41 -20.28
C PHE A 104 -4.20 -17.17 -20.95
N LYS A 105 -3.40 -16.51 -21.81
CA LYS A 105 -3.66 -15.26 -22.58
C LYS A 105 -4.94 -15.24 -23.44
N LYS A 106 -5.88 -16.16 -23.23
CA LYS A 106 -7.13 -16.36 -23.93
C LYS A 106 -8.29 -15.73 -23.16
N THR A 107 -9.18 -15.09 -23.90
CA THR A 107 -10.45 -14.51 -23.44
C THR A 107 -11.36 -15.46 -22.66
N ILE A 108 -11.20 -16.78 -22.82
CA ILE A 108 -12.00 -17.82 -22.13
C ILE A 108 -11.90 -17.69 -20.60
N TYR A 109 -10.77 -17.21 -20.07
CA TYR A 109 -10.57 -17.04 -18.63
C TYR A 109 -10.72 -15.60 -18.17
N ALA A 110 -11.20 -14.67 -19.01
CA ALA A 110 -11.29 -13.26 -18.66
C ALA A 110 -12.21 -13.03 -17.45
N GLU A 111 -13.35 -13.71 -17.38
CA GLU A 111 -14.29 -13.57 -16.27
C GLU A 111 -13.73 -14.17 -14.97
N LEU A 112 -13.10 -15.35 -15.04
CA LEU A 112 -12.44 -15.96 -13.89
C LEU A 112 -11.31 -15.07 -13.36
N THR A 113 -10.47 -14.55 -14.27
CA THR A 113 -9.39 -13.61 -13.93
C THR A 113 -9.95 -12.39 -13.22
N ARG A 114 -11.05 -11.81 -13.75
CA ARG A 114 -11.70 -10.65 -13.14
C ARG A 114 -12.20 -10.94 -11.73
N GLN A 115 -12.90 -12.05 -11.53
CA GLN A 115 -13.41 -12.44 -10.20
C GLN A 115 -12.27 -12.67 -9.20
N MET A 116 -11.19 -13.31 -9.63
CA MET A 116 -10.00 -13.49 -8.80
C MET A 116 -9.31 -12.16 -8.48
N VAL A 117 -9.22 -11.22 -9.42
CA VAL A 117 -8.68 -9.88 -9.16
C VAL A 117 -9.53 -9.14 -8.13
N ILE A 118 -10.87 -9.21 -8.26
CA ILE A 118 -11.79 -8.61 -7.28
C ILE A 118 -11.59 -9.23 -5.89
N ALA A 119 -11.53 -10.57 -5.80
CA ALA A 119 -11.30 -11.28 -4.55
C ALA A 119 -9.97 -10.88 -3.91
N HIS A 120 -8.89 -10.90 -4.69
CA HIS A 120 -7.54 -10.56 -4.27
C HIS A 120 -7.45 -9.17 -3.64
N PHE A 121 -7.88 -8.14 -4.37
CA PHE A 121 -7.83 -6.78 -3.86
C PHE A 121 -8.78 -6.55 -2.69
N SER A 122 -9.95 -7.20 -2.67
CA SER A 122 -10.88 -7.11 -1.54
C SER A 122 -10.27 -7.67 -0.26
N ILE A 123 -9.65 -8.86 -0.34
CA ILE A 123 -9.01 -9.51 0.80
C ILE A 123 -7.78 -8.70 1.25
N SER A 124 -6.95 -8.20 0.32
CA SER A 124 -5.78 -7.38 0.66
C SER A 124 -6.18 -6.06 1.35
N ILE A 125 -7.20 -5.37 0.86
CA ILE A 125 -7.73 -4.15 1.50
C ILE A 125 -8.27 -4.45 2.90
N ALA A 126 -9.11 -5.49 3.03
CA ALA A 126 -9.65 -5.90 4.32
C ALA A 126 -8.55 -6.27 5.32
N PHE A 127 -7.56 -7.05 4.86
CA PHE A 127 -6.36 -7.40 5.63
C PHE A 127 -5.65 -6.15 6.12
N GLY A 128 -5.41 -5.18 5.23
CA GLY A 128 -4.77 -3.91 5.56
C GLY A 128 -5.51 -3.12 6.64
N ILE A 129 -6.83 -3.01 6.54
CA ILE A 129 -7.68 -2.30 7.52
C ILE A 129 -7.64 -3.00 8.88
N ILE A 130 -7.83 -4.32 8.92
CA ILE A 130 -7.86 -5.11 10.16
C ILE A 130 -6.50 -5.04 10.86
N VAL A 131 -5.41 -5.28 10.13
CA VAL A 131 -4.05 -5.25 10.67
C VAL A 131 -3.69 -3.85 11.16
N THR A 132 -4.01 -2.81 10.40
CA THR A 132 -3.73 -1.43 10.82
C THR A 132 -4.52 -1.05 12.06
N GLY A 133 -5.80 -1.44 12.15
CA GLY A 133 -6.61 -1.24 13.35
C GLY A 133 -6.05 -1.96 14.58
N ALA A 134 -5.59 -3.20 14.42
CA ALA A 134 -4.93 -3.96 15.49
C ALA A 134 -3.64 -3.27 15.96
N ILE A 135 -2.82 -2.77 15.03
CA ILE A 135 -1.60 -2.02 15.36
C ILE A 135 -1.94 -0.73 16.13
N VAL A 136 -2.87 0.07 15.61
CA VAL A 136 -3.27 1.36 16.21
C VAL A 136 -3.87 1.15 17.61
N SER A 137 -4.76 0.17 17.77
CA SER A 137 -5.35 -0.13 19.08
C SER A 137 -4.28 -0.54 20.11
N ARG A 138 -3.32 -1.38 19.73
CA ARG A 138 -2.20 -1.78 20.61
C ARG A 138 -1.34 -0.57 21.00
N LEU A 139 -1.01 0.30 20.04
CA LEU A 139 -0.24 1.53 20.31
C LEU A 139 -0.96 2.44 21.30
N LEU A 140 -2.28 2.61 21.16
CA LEU A 140 -3.08 3.41 22.08
C LEU A 140 -3.19 2.78 23.47
N VAL A 141 -3.29 1.45 23.58
CA VAL A 141 -3.26 0.74 24.88
C VAL A 141 -1.90 0.89 25.55
N MET A 142 -0.79 0.73 24.82
CA MET A 142 0.55 0.93 25.36
C MET A 142 0.75 2.36 25.85
N ARG A 143 0.25 3.35 25.09
CA ARG A 143 0.21 4.75 25.53
C ARG A 143 -0.55 4.93 26.84
N ARG A 144 -1.76 4.36 26.97
CA ARG A 144 -2.57 4.47 28.20
C ARG A 144 -1.85 3.88 29.42
N ARG A 145 -1.11 2.79 29.24
CA ARG A 145 -0.32 2.15 30.31
C ARG A 145 0.91 2.99 30.70
N LEU A 146 1.59 3.59 29.73
CA LEU A 146 2.78 4.45 29.96
C LEU A 146 2.42 5.87 30.43
N GLY A 147 1.22 6.34 30.12
CA GLY A 147 0.71 7.68 30.47
C GLY A 147 0.51 7.91 31.97
N GLN A 148 0.69 6.89 32.81
CA GLN A 148 0.70 7.05 34.28
C GLN A 148 2.09 7.47 34.83
N SER A 149 3.16 7.47 34.02
CA SER A 149 4.51 7.83 34.52
C SER A 149 5.42 8.64 33.58
N THR A 150 5.01 8.99 32.35
CA THR A 150 5.93 9.58 31.34
C THR A 150 5.48 10.93 30.77
N SER A 151 6.46 11.82 30.53
CA SER A 151 6.35 13.17 29.95
C SER A 151 5.49 13.27 28.67
N SER A 152 4.73 14.38 28.56
CA SER A 152 3.82 14.76 27.46
C SER A 152 4.37 14.53 26.04
N ALA A 153 5.69 14.69 25.83
CA ALA A 153 6.33 14.57 24.51
C ALA A 153 6.28 13.14 23.91
N HIS A 154 6.43 12.10 24.72
CA HIS A 154 6.35 10.71 24.23
C HIS A 154 4.90 10.35 23.85
N SER A 155 3.93 10.86 24.62
CA SER A 155 2.49 10.64 24.41
C SER A 155 2.00 11.21 23.06
N GLN A 156 2.50 12.38 22.67
CA GLN A 156 2.19 12.99 21.37
C GLN A 156 2.74 12.20 20.18
N THR A 157 3.91 11.57 20.34
CA THR A 157 4.54 10.77 19.28
C THR A 157 3.69 9.54 18.92
N TYR A 158 3.14 8.82 19.91
CA TYR A 158 2.26 7.66 19.66
C TYR A 158 0.96 8.05 18.92
N LEU A 159 0.36 9.19 19.27
CA LEU A 159 -0.84 9.70 18.59
C LEU A 159 -0.55 10.09 17.15
N SER A 160 0.55 10.83 16.91
CA SER A 160 0.91 11.23 15.55
C SER A 160 1.25 10.03 14.67
N VAL A 161 1.94 9.02 15.20
CA VAL A 161 2.24 7.78 14.44
C VAL A 161 0.97 6.99 14.17
N SER A 162 0.06 6.88 15.14
CA SER A 162 -1.20 6.16 14.97
C SER A 162 -2.10 6.84 13.93
N ALA A 163 -2.23 8.17 14.00
CA ALA A 163 -3.01 8.95 13.03
C ALA A 163 -2.48 8.78 11.61
N LEU A 164 -1.16 8.77 11.44
CA LEU A 164 -0.52 8.58 10.15
C LEU A 164 -0.74 7.17 9.58
N LEU A 165 -0.69 6.14 10.43
CA LEU A 165 -1.02 4.78 10.02
C LEU A 165 -2.47 4.70 9.52
N VAL A 166 -3.41 5.32 10.24
CA VAL A 166 -4.83 5.39 9.83
C VAL A 166 -4.98 6.17 8.51
N GLU A 167 -4.35 7.34 8.38
CA GLU A 167 -4.44 8.17 7.18
C GLU A 167 -3.90 7.45 5.94
N SER A 168 -2.74 6.80 6.07
CA SER A 168 -2.14 6.02 4.97
C SER A 168 -2.98 4.78 4.60
N ALA A 169 -3.54 4.08 5.59
CA ALA A 169 -4.43 2.95 5.34
C ALA A 169 -5.78 3.38 4.74
N ALA A 170 -6.29 4.55 5.12
CA ALA A 170 -7.50 5.13 4.55
C ALA A 170 -7.29 5.51 3.08
N LEU A 171 -6.15 6.13 2.73
CA LEU A 171 -5.81 6.42 1.34
C LEU A 171 -5.75 5.15 0.48
N TYR A 172 -5.07 4.11 0.99
CA TYR A 172 -5.02 2.81 0.33
C TYR A 172 -6.43 2.22 0.14
N ALA A 173 -7.23 2.18 1.20
CA ALA A 173 -8.57 1.61 1.16
C ALA A 173 -9.51 2.38 0.21
N VAL A 174 -9.48 3.70 0.21
CA VAL A 174 -10.33 4.53 -0.66
C VAL A 174 -10.02 4.27 -2.13
N PHE A 175 -8.76 4.34 -2.54
CA PHE A 175 -8.38 4.09 -3.93
C PHE A 175 -8.60 2.64 -4.34
N GLY A 176 -8.36 1.69 -3.43
CA GLY A 176 -8.63 0.28 -3.65
C GLY A 176 -10.12 -0.01 -3.85
N VAL A 177 -11.00 0.58 -3.03
CA VAL A 177 -12.46 0.46 -3.19
C VAL A 177 -12.94 1.12 -4.48
N LEU A 178 -12.41 2.29 -4.84
CA LEU A 178 -12.75 2.95 -6.10
C LEU A 178 -12.34 2.09 -7.31
N PHE A 179 -11.17 1.44 -7.24
CA PHE A 179 -10.73 0.48 -8.24
C PHE A 179 -11.69 -0.73 -8.32
N LEU A 180 -12.03 -1.34 -7.19
CA LEU A 180 -12.95 -2.47 -7.12
C LEU A 180 -14.33 -2.15 -7.68
N ILE A 181 -14.90 -1.00 -7.35
CA ILE A 181 -16.20 -0.56 -7.88
C ILE A 181 -16.11 -0.39 -9.39
N SER A 182 -15.05 0.25 -9.88
CA SER A 182 -14.85 0.46 -11.33
C SER A 182 -14.72 -0.87 -12.08
N LEU A 183 -14.03 -1.85 -11.49
CA LEU A 183 -13.86 -3.20 -12.02
C LEU A 183 -15.16 -4.02 -11.98
N ALA A 184 -15.95 -3.89 -10.92
CA ALA A 184 -17.23 -4.56 -10.77
C ALA A 184 -18.26 -4.08 -11.80
N VAL A 185 -18.33 -2.76 -12.02
CA VAL A 185 -19.22 -2.10 -13.00
C VAL A 185 -18.68 -2.19 -14.43
N GLN A 186 -17.49 -2.78 -14.63
CA GLN A 186 -16.82 -2.90 -15.95
C GLN A 186 -16.61 -1.54 -16.62
N SER A 187 -16.35 -0.51 -15.82
CA SER A 187 -16.12 0.84 -16.33
C SER A 187 -14.69 0.99 -16.81
N PRO A 188 -14.45 1.68 -17.96
CA PRO A 188 -13.09 1.97 -18.42
C PRO A 188 -12.30 2.84 -17.43
N VAL A 189 -12.97 3.46 -16.45
CA VAL A 189 -12.35 4.19 -15.34
C VAL A 189 -11.36 3.32 -14.54
N GLN A 190 -11.54 1.99 -14.51
CA GLN A 190 -10.59 1.07 -13.85
C GLN A 190 -9.14 1.25 -14.36
N ASN A 191 -8.99 1.55 -15.65
CA ASN A 191 -7.70 1.74 -16.31
C ASN A 191 -7.00 3.04 -15.88
N LEU A 192 -7.79 4.04 -15.45
CA LEU A 192 -7.27 5.28 -14.91
C LEU A 192 -6.90 5.15 -13.43
N ILE A 193 -7.70 4.40 -12.67
CA ILE A 193 -7.52 4.27 -11.22
C ILE A 193 -6.38 3.32 -10.88
N LEU A 194 -6.21 2.22 -11.62
CA LEU A 194 -5.20 1.20 -11.31
C LEU A 194 -3.77 1.75 -11.20
N PRO A 195 -3.26 2.58 -12.14
CA PRO A 195 -1.93 3.17 -12.01
C PRO A 195 -1.79 4.13 -10.82
N ALA A 196 -2.84 4.88 -10.50
CA ALA A 196 -2.85 5.77 -9.34
C ALA A 196 -2.83 4.96 -8.04
N PHE A 197 -3.63 3.91 -7.96
CA PHE A 197 -3.65 2.98 -6.83
C PHE A 197 -2.30 2.29 -6.64
N GLY A 198 -1.68 1.84 -7.74
CA GLY A 198 -0.34 1.25 -7.73
C GLY A 198 0.72 2.16 -7.09
N GLN A 199 0.67 3.47 -7.35
CA GLN A 199 1.62 4.42 -6.75
C GLN A 199 1.38 4.72 -5.29
N ILE A 200 0.12 4.70 -4.85
CA ILE A 200 -0.23 4.91 -3.44
C ILE A 200 0.41 3.83 -2.56
N LEU A 201 0.53 2.59 -3.06
CA LEU A 201 1.26 1.50 -2.39
C LEU A 201 2.70 1.91 -2.03
N GLY A 202 3.40 2.57 -2.97
CA GLY A 202 4.78 3.02 -2.78
C GLY A 202 4.91 4.29 -1.94
N ILE A 203 3.96 5.22 -2.07
CA ILE A 203 4.00 6.53 -1.39
C ILE A 203 3.66 6.40 0.11
N ALA A 204 2.70 5.55 0.47
CA ALA A 204 2.28 5.35 1.86
C ALA A 204 3.45 5.10 2.85
N PRO A 205 4.38 4.16 2.60
CA PRO A 205 5.52 3.97 3.50
C PRO A 205 6.53 5.12 3.48
N LEU A 206 6.64 5.88 2.38
CA LEU A 206 7.50 7.06 2.30
C LEU A 206 6.97 8.21 3.17
N LEU A 207 5.65 8.44 3.16
CA LEU A 207 5.01 9.43 4.04
C LEU A 207 5.24 9.11 5.51
N ILE A 208 5.21 7.82 5.87
CA ILE A 208 5.51 7.36 7.23
C ILE A 208 6.95 7.71 7.62
N ILE A 209 7.92 7.38 6.77
CA ILE A 209 9.34 7.65 7.03
C ILE A 209 9.61 9.16 7.14
N LEU A 210 9.09 9.94 6.19
CA LEU A 210 9.26 11.40 6.14
C LEU A 210 8.75 12.06 7.43
N ARG A 211 7.57 11.65 7.90
CA ARG A 211 6.98 12.21 9.13
C ARG A 211 7.80 11.84 10.37
N VAL A 212 8.30 10.60 10.47
CA VAL A 212 9.16 10.19 11.59
C VAL A 212 10.47 10.99 11.58
N ALA A 213 11.06 11.23 10.40
CA ALA A 213 12.24 12.06 10.27
C ALA A 213 11.98 13.51 10.71
N LEU A 214 10.87 14.12 10.26
CA LEU A 214 10.47 15.47 10.65
C LEU A 214 10.16 15.58 12.15
N GLY A 215 9.49 14.59 12.74
CA GLY A 215 9.19 14.55 14.18
C GLY A 215 10.45 14.47 15.05
N ARG A 216 11.45 13.67 14.63
CA ARG A 216 12.76 13.61 15.29
C ARG A 216 13.52 14.92 15.16
N ALA A 217 13.51 15.54 13.98
CA ALA A 217 14.17 16.82 13.74
C ALA A 217 13.56 17.97 14.58
N PHE A 218 12.23 18.00 14.72
CA PHE A 218 11.54 18.98 15.56
C PHE A 218 11.91 18.82 17.04
N ASN A 219 11.89 17.58 17.56
CA ASN A 219 12.31 17.29 18.94
C ASN A 219 13.78 17.65 19.18
N ALA A 220 14.67 17.36 18.22
CA ALA A 220 16.09 17.72 18.33
C ALA A 220 16.30 19.25 18.41
N ARG A 221 15.56 20.04 17.61
CA ARG A 221 15.62 21.51 17.65
C ARG A 221 15.14 22.09 18.98
N LEU A 222 14.08 21.52 19.56
CA LEU A 222 13.56 21.91 20.87
C LEU A 222 14.58 21.66 22.00
N SER A 223 15.25 20.51 21.98
CA SER A 223 16.33 20.20 22.94
C SER A 223 17.54 21.14 22.80
N GLN A 224 17.86 21.58 21.57
CA GLN A 224 18.92 22.56 21.34
C GLN A 224 18.57 23.96 21.86
N HIS A 225 17.34 24.44 21.66
CA HIS A 225 16.91 25.73 22.19
C HIS A 225 16.76 25.74 23.72
N GLY A 226 16.32 24.63 24.32
CA GLY A 226 16.24 24.49 25.78
C GLY A 226 17.60 24.49 26.47
N SER A 227 18.64 23.91 25.86
CA SER A 227 20.00 23.93 26.42
C SER A 227 20.72 25.27 26.25
N GLY A 228 20.38 26.05 25.21
CA GLY A 228 20.87 27.41 25.02
C GLY A 228 20.36 28.39 26.08
N SER A 229 19.07 28.32 26.44
CA SER A 229 18.48 29.19 27.46
C SER A 229 18.98 28.90 28.89
N ALA A 230 19.34 27.64 29.19
CA ALA A 230 19.86 27.26 30.50
C ALA A 230 21.30 27.75 30.73
N ARG A 231 22.13 27.82 29.68
CA ARG A 231 23.52 28.32 29.76
C ARG A 231 23.62 29.82 29.99
N THR A 232 22.67 30.61 29.50
CA THR A 232 22.61 32.06 29.76
C THR A 232 22.20 32.40 31.20
N SER A 233 21.49 31.52 31.90
CA SER A 233 21.11 31.74 33.31
C SER A 233 22.25 31.46 34.29
N SER A 234 23.24 30.63 33.94
CA SER A 234 24.34 30.29 34.83
C SER A 234 25.54 31.24 34.75
N SER A 235 25.54 32.21 33.81
CA SER A 235 26.59 33.24 33.72
C SER A 235 26.18 34.58 34.36
N ILE A 236 25.03 34.64 35.04
CA ILE A 236 24.52 35.83 35.75
C ILE A 236 24.59 35.64 37.28
N ARG A 237 25.38 34.68 37.77
CA ARG A 237 25.69 34.54 39.21
C ARG A 237 27.18 34.62 39.44
#